data_AF-A0A928NGS4-F1
#
_entry.id   AF-A0A928NGS4-F1
#
_cell.length_a   1.000
_cell.length_b   1.000
_cell.length_c   1.000
_cell.angle_alpha   90.00
_cell.angle_beta   90.00
_cell.angle_gamma   90.00
#
_symmetry.space_group_name_H-M   'P 1'
#
loop_
_entity.id
_entity.type
_entity.pdbx_description
1 polymer ?
#
loop_
_entity_poly.entity_id
_entity_poly.type
_entity_poly.pdbx_seq_one_letter_code
_entity_poly.pdbx_strand_id
1 'polypeptide(L)'
;MKANYSFNYGKKNYTFSAKNGEVHELEHGIVVTTVAKEYKEFDALEWVLHLTNFSEENSGVISDLYDCDVLLPLAMPSQSKAGYRPTKGNACVITMNGMVPGRFYWENDKVSATEYGLNLEYLDKAPNKTKIFSNVGGRSSEGMMPFFDVTAGGKGYLVAIGWSGSWKAEFTACEDGILVKTGLKYTQFYLKPGETIRTSSVLIMKYENEEEKYNQFRRLIRTHFSHKKYTEREG
;
A
#
# COMPACT_ATOMS: atom_id res chain seq x y z
N MET A 1 -2.98 -5.87 14.32
CA MET A 1 -3.17 -4.59 13.60
C MET A 1 -4.61 -4.57 13.07
N LYS A 2 -5.34 -3.46 13.17
CA LYS A 2 -6.71 -3.36 12.63
C LYS A 2 -6.65 -2.56 11.33
N ALA A 3 -6.82 -3.23 10.20
CA ALA A 3 -6.94 -2.59 8.89
C ALA A 3 -8.41 -2.37 8.58
N ASN A 4 -8.70 -1.26 7.90
CA ASN A 4 -9.99 -0.95 7.32
C ASN A 4 -9.83 -0.72 5.81
N TYR A 5 -10.95 -0.60 5.11
CA TYR A 5 -11.02 -0.14 3.73
C TYR A 5 -12.26 0.73 3.53
N SER A 6 -12.24 1.58 2.51
CA SER A 6 -13.36 2.46 2.21
C SER A 6 -13.48 2.74 0.72
N PHE A 7 -14.71 2.99 0.26
CA PHE A 7 -14.98 3.42 -1.10
C PHE A 7 -16.35 4.09 -1.18
N ASN A 8 -16.55 4.87 -2.23
CA ASN A 8 -17.85 5.42 -2.57
C ASN A 8 -18.61 4.40 -3.42
N TYR A 9 -19.88 4.18 -3.09
CA TYR A 9 -20.79 3.36 -3.86
C TYR A 9 -22.10 4.12 -4.09
N GLY A 10 -22.37 4.47 -5.34
CA GLY A 10 -23.40 5.43 -5.69
C GLY A 10 -23.11 6.80 -5.07
N LYS A 11 -23.97 7.25 -4.16
CA LYS A 11 -23.82 8.54 -3.45
C LYS A 11 -23.38 8.39 -1.98
N LYS A 12 -23.09 7.17 -1.54
CA LYS A 12 -22.74 6.87 -0.14
C LYS A 12 -21.27 6.46 -0.05
N ASN A 13 -20.62 6.86 1.04
CA ASN A 13 -19.31 6.36 1.40
C ASN A 13 -19.47 5.18 2.38
N TYR A 14 -18.77 4.09 2.12
CA TYR A 14 -18.75 2.91 2.97
C TYR A 14 -17.35 2.72 3.54
N THR A 15 -17.27 2.32 4.81
CA THR A 15 -16.02 1.99 5.51
C THR A 15 -16.23 0.70 6.31
N PHE A 16 -15.31 -0.25 6.15
CA PHE A 16 -15.41 -1.58 6.76
C PHE A 16 -14.07 -2.01 7.35
N SER A 17 -14.11 -2.97 8.27
CA SER A 17 -12.89 -3.64 8.74
C SER A 17 -12.40 -4.62 7.67
N ALA A 18 -11.09 -4.70 7.47
CA ALA A 18 -10.44 -5.75 6.69
C ALA A 18 -9.98 -6.86 7.65
N LYS A 19 -10.81 -7.89 7.84
CA LYS A 19 -10.41 -9.13 8.54
C LYS A 19 -10.51 -10.32 7.60
N ASN A 20 -9.64 -11.31 7.81
CA ASN A 20 -9.63 -12.49 6.95
C ASN A 20 -10.99 -13.20 6.93
N GLY A 21 -11.54 -13.46 5.75
CA GLY A 21 -12.83 -14.12 5.57
C GLY A 21 -14.04 -13.25 5.89
N GLU A 22 -13.84 -11.97 6.19
CA GLU A 22 -14.95 -11.04 6.45
C GLU A 22 -15.66 -10.71 5.13
N VAL A 23 -16.99 -10.79 5.17
CA VAL A 23 -17.88 -10.57 4.02
C VAL A 23 -18.84 -9.45 4.39
N HIS A 24 -18.90 -8.42 3.55
CA HIS A 24 -19.82 -7.31 3.69
C HIS A 24 -20.72 -7.23 2.46
N GLU A 25 -22.03 -7.33 2.68
CA GLU A 25 -23.04 -7.15 1.64
C GLU A 25 -23.56 -5.70 1.66
N LEU A 26 -23.54 -5.06 0.49
CA LEU A 26 -24.01 -3.70 0.26
C LEU A 26 -25.31 -3.73 -0.55
N GLU A 27 -25.96 -2.56 -0.62
CA GLU A 27 -27.17 -2.36 -1.44
C GLU A 27 -26.95 -2.81 -2.90
N HIS A 28 -28.01 -3.34 -3.53
CA HIS A 28 -27.98 -3.85 -4.90
C HIS A 28 -26.96 -5.00 -5.11
N GLY A 29 -26.79 -5.86 -4.10
CA GLY A 29 -26.12 -7.17 -4.25
C GLY A 29 -24.60 -7.12 -4.45
N ILE A 30 -23.94 -6.01 -4.12
CA ILE A 30 -22.47 -5.95 -4.10
C ILE A 30 -21.98 -6.60 -2.82
N VAL A 31 -21.14 -7.63 -2.96
CA VAL A 31 -20.50 -8.31 -1.84
C VAL A 31 -19.00 -8.04 -1.89
N VAL A 32 -18.44 -7.57 -0.79
CA VAL A 32 -17.01 -7.38 -0.60
C VAL A 32 -16.48 -8.47 0.31
N THR A 33 -15.51 -9.24 -0.17
CA THR A 33 -14.82 -10.28 0.60
C THR A 33 -13.38 -9.88 0.84
N THR A 34 -12.94 -9.95 2.09
CA THR A 34 -11.52 -9.74 2.44
C THR A 34 -10.79 -11.07 2.50
N VAL A 35 -9.74 -11.22 1.71
CA VAL A 35 -8.81 -12.36 1.79
C VAL A 35 -7.52 -11.85 2.39
N ALA A 36 -7.15 -12.35 3.57
CA ALA A 36 -5.92 -11.95 4.25
C ALA A 36 -5.07 -13.15 4.65
N LYS A 37 -3.76 -12.96 4.67
CA LYS A 37 -2.77 -13.99 4.95
C LYS A 37 -1.69 -13.46 5.87
N GLU A 38 -1.48 -14.18 6.96
CA GLU A 38 -0.41 -13.91 7.91
C GLU A 38 0.84 -14.71 7.58
N TYR A 39 1.99 -14.04 7.63
CA TYR A 39 3.31 -14.63 7.54
C TYR A 39 4.00 -14.48 8.89
N LYS A 40 3.65 -15.35 9.84
CA LYS A 40 4.06 -15.26 11.25
C LYS A 40 5.58 -15.22 11.44
N GLU A 41 6.34 -15.94 10.62
CA GLU A 41 7.81 -15.96 10.63
C GLU A 41 8.42 -14.57 10.32
N PHE A 42 7.67 -13.71 9.63
CA PHE A 42 8.14 -12.41 9.15
C PHE A 42 7.43 -11.23 9.83
N ASP A 43 6.54 -11.47 10.80
CA ASP A 43 5.66 -10.44 11.38
C ASP A 43 4.96 -9.62 10.28
N ALA A 44 4.41 -10.32 9.28
CA ALA A 44 3.79 -9.72 8.11
C ALA A 44 2.34 -10.14 7.91
N LEU A 45 1.54 -9.21 7.39
CA LEU A 45 0.15 -9.41 7.00
C LEU A 45 -0.03 -8.90 5.56
N GLU A 46 -0.63 -9.73 4.72
CA GLU A 46 -1.08 -9.37 3.39
C GLU A 46 -2.59 -9.45 3.30
N TRP A 47 -3.23 -8.55 2.56
CA TRP A 47 -4.63 -8.74 2.18
C TRP A 47 -4.96 -8.19 0.80
N VAL A 48 -6.09 -8.63 0.26
CA VAL A 48 -6.71 -8.16 -0.96
C VAL A 48 -8.24 -8.22 -0.80
N LEU A 49 -8.94 -7.27 -1.42
CA LEU A 49 -10.39 -7.23 -1.42
C LEU A 49 -10.91 -7.77 -2.76
N HIS A 50 -11.98 -8.55 -2.70
CA HIS A 50 -12.74 -9.01 -3.86
C HIS A 50 -14.13 -8.37 -3.82
N LEU A 51 -14.53 -7.70 -4.90
CA LEU A 51 -15.85 -7.11 -5.04
C LEU A 51 -16.60 -7.89 -6.11
N THR A 52 -17.74 -8.46 -5.74
CA THR A 52 -18.59 -9.28 -6.63
C THR A 52 -19.98 -8.68 -6.70
N ASN A 53 -20.55 -8.59 -7.90
CA ASN A 53 -21.95 -8.23 -8.08
C ASN A 53 -22.81 -9.50 -8.21
N PHE A 54 -23.62 -9.80 -7.21
CA PHE A 54 -24.57 -10.92 -7.21
C PHE A 54 -25.99 -10.53 -7.63
N SER A 55 -26.24 -9.26 -7.95
CA SER A 55 -27.54 -8.81 -8.45
C SER A 55 -27.74 -9.13 -9.94
N GLU A 56 -28.98 -9.01 -10.40
CA GLU A 56 -29.36 -9.14 -11.82
C GLU A 56 -29.16 -7.82 -12.61
N GLU A 57 -28.73 -6.75 -11.95
CA GLU A 57 -28.53 -5.43 -12.54
C GLU A 57 -27.06 -4.97 -12.46
N ASN A 58 -26.71 -3.92 -13.20
CA ASN A 58 -25.41 -3.27 -13.03
C ASN A 58 -25.33 -2.64 -11.64
N SER A 59 -24.17 -2.75 -11.00
CA SER A 59 -23.96 -2.11 -9.71
C SER A 59 -24.04 -0.58 -9.80
N GLY A 60 -24.22 0.08 -8.66
CA GLY A 60 -23.90 1.50 -8.54
C GLY A 60 -22.42 1.78 -8.89
N VAL A 61 -22.10 3.04 -9.16
CA VAL A 61 -20.72 3.47 -9.44
C VAL A 61 -19.86 3.29 -8.18
N ILE A 62 -18.74 2.58 -8.33
CA ILE A 62 -17.69 2.44 -7.33
C ILE A 62 -16.61 3.48 -7.63
N SER A 63 -16.32 4.36 -6.66
CA SER A 63 -15.26 5.37 -6.76
C SER A 63 -14.47 5.55 -5.47
N ASP A 64 -13.38 6.31 -5.54
CA ASP A 64 -12.51 6.64 -4.41
C ASP A 64 -12.10 5.44 -3.55
N LEU A 65 -11.69 4.35 -4.20
CA LEU A 65 -11.39 3.08 -3.54
C LEU A 65 -10.06 3.15 -2.80
N TYR A 66 -10.15 3.05 -1.46
CA TYR A 66 -9.04 2.81 -0.54
C TYR A 66 -9.12 1.38 0.00
N ASP A 67 -8.19 0.52 -0.41
CA ASP A 67 -8.11 -0.88 -0.01
C ASP A 67 -7.31 -1.12 1.28
N CYS A 68 -6.67 -0.06 1.80
CA CYS A 68 -6.03 -0.02 3.11
C CYS A 68 -6.30 1.32 3.78
N ASP A 69 -6.65 1.24 5.05
CA ASP A 69 -6.66 2.33 6.01
C ASP A 69 -6.27 1.74 7.38
N VAL A 70 -5.01 1.95 7.77
CA VAL A 70 -4.42 1.29 8.93
C VAL A 70 -3.52 2.23 9.72
N LEU A 71 -3.70 2.25 11.03
CA LEU A 71 -2.75 2.88 11.93
C LEU A 71 -1.61 1.90 12.19
N LEU A 72 -0.39 2.30 11.82
CA LEU A 72 0.85 1.60 12.13
C LEU A 72 1.38 2.07 13.48
N PRO A 73 1.27 1.27 14.57
CA PRO A 73 1.68 1.72 15.89
C PRO A 73 3.19 1.91 15.94
N LEU A 74 3.61 3.12 16.31
CA LEU A 74 5.01 3.48 16.48
C LEU A 74 5.15 4.43 17.66
N ALA A 75 6.25 4.30 18.41
CA ALA A 75 6.60 5.28 19.43
C ALA A 75 7.05 6.56 18.72
N MET A 76 6.13 7.50 18.59
CA MET A 76 6.39 8.69 17.79
C MET A 76 7.20 9.71 18.59
N PRO A 77 8.37 10.15 18.09
CA PRO A 77 9.23 11.08 18.83
C PRO A 77 8.52 12.40 19.12
N SER A 78 8.95 13.10 20.16
CA SER A 78 8.48 14.47 20.43
C SER A 78 8.70 15.34 19.19
N GLN A 79 7.67 16.08 18.78
CA GLN A 79 7.74 16.92 17.59
C GLN A 79 8.92 17.89 17.72
N SER A 80 9.80 17.92 16.71
CA SER A 80 10.81 18.97 16.61
C SER A 80 10.09 20.31 16.51
N LYS A 81 10.50 21.31 17.31
CA LYS A 81 9.92 22.67 17.27
C LYS A 81 9.93 23.20 15.83
N ALA A 82 8.87 23.92 15.45
CA ALA A 82 8.78 24.55 14.13
C ALA A 82 10.08 25.33 13.83
N GLY A 83 10.68 25.07 12.66
CA GLY A 83 11.95 25.68 12.23
C GLY A 83 13.21 24.85 12.51
N TYR A 84 13.13 23.71 13.22
CA TYR A 84 14.25 22.79 13.40
C TYR A 84 14.33 21.76 12.27
N ARG A 85 15.56 21.39 11.88
CA ARG A 85 15.80 20.33 10.91
C ARG A 85 15.45 18.97 11.54
N PRO A 86 14.69 18.11 10.84
CA PRO A 86 14.49 16.73 11.27
C PRO A 86 15.84 15.99 11.40
N THR A 87 15.92 15.08 12.37
CA THR A 87 17.12 14.28 12.67
C THR A 87 16.83 12.79 12.54
N LYS A 88 17.89 11.98 12.62
CA LYS A 88 17.76 10.52 12.67
C LYS A 88 16.85 10.12 13.83
N GLY A 89 15.84 9.29 13.53
CA GLY A 89 14.84 8.84 14.49
C GLY A 89 13.50 9.58 14.39
N ASN A 90 13.43 10.72 13.70
CA ASN A 90 12.14 11.32 13.34
C ASN A 90 11.30 10.38 12.48
N ALA A 91 9.97 10.51 12.59
CA ALA A 91 9.04 9.79 11.74
C ALA A 91 9.27 10.18 10.27
N CYS A 92 9.50 9.19 9.40
CA CYS A 92 9.66 9.40 7.98
C CYS A 92 9.15 8.20 7.17
N VAL A 93 8.98 8.46 5.88
CA VAL A 93 8.70 7.45 4.87
C VAL A 93 9.86 7.48 3.89
N ILE A 94 10.56 6.35 3.77
CA ILE A 94 11.56 6.15 2.73
C ILE A 94 10.85 5.53 1.54
N THR A 95 10.99 6.18 0.38
CA THR A 95 10.42 5.78 -0.90
C THR A 95 11.53 5.40 -1.87
N MET A 96 11.18 4.77 -2.98
CA MET A 96 12.13 4.40 -4.02
C MET A 96 11.68 4.93 -5.38
N ASN A 97 12.61 5.53 -6.12
CA ASN A 97 12.38 5.97 -7.49
C ASN A 97 12.01 4.77 -8.37
N GLY A 98 11.02 5.00 -9.21
CA GLY A 98 10.61 4.05 -10.24
C GLY A 98 11.39 4.22 -11.52
N MET A 99 10.96 3.47 -12.53
CA MET A 99 11.43 3.61 -13.90
C MET A 99 11.05 4.97 -14.46
N VAL A 100 11.98 5.59 -15.19
CA VAL A 100 11.76 6.83 -15.95
C VAL A 100 11.41 6.52 -17.42
N PRO A 101 10.77 7.45 -18.14
CA PRO A 101 10.51 7.28 -19.56
C PRO A 101 11.75 6.95 -20.38
N GLY A 102 11.59 6.07 -21.38
CA GLY A 102 12.67 5.52 -22.21
C GLY A 102 13.68 6.55 -22.74
N ARG A 103 13.21 7.74 -23.13
CA ARG A 103 14.06 8.81 -23.66
C ARG A 103 15.25 9.18 -22.78
N PHE A 104 15.11 9.05 -21.47
CA PHE A 104 16.17 9.37 -20.51
C PHE A 104 17.32 8.35 -20.48
N TYR A 105 17.22 7.22 -21.17
CA TYR A 105 18.34 6.27 -21.28
C TYR A 105 19.36 6.67 -22.36
N TRP A 106 18.96 7.43 -23.38
CA TRP A 106 19.88 7.84 -24.46
C TRP A 106 20.12 9.36 -24.52
N GLU A 107 19.20 10.18 -24.02
CA GLU A 107 19.34 11.65 -24.01
C GLU A 107 20.03 12.19 -22.75
N ASN A 108 19.82 11.57 -21.59
CA ASN A 108 20.31 12.08 -20.31
C ASN A 108 20.41 10.97 -19.26
N ASP A 109 21.53 10.25 -19.31
CA ASP A 109 21.86 9.14 -18.41
C ASP A 109 21.79 9.50 -16.92
N LYS A 110 21.99 10.77 -16.56
CA LYS A 110 21.89 11.22 -15.16
C LYS A 110 20.51 11.00 -14.56
N VAL A 111 19.44 11.13 -15.37
CA VAL A 111 18.07 10.92 -14.88
C VAL A 111 17.80 9.44 -14.68
N SER A 112 18.14 8.60 -15.66
CA SER A 112 17.97 7.14 -15.56
C SER A 112 18.90 6.53 -14.50
N ALA A 113 20.06 7.14 -14.22
CA ALA A 113 20.94 6.74 -13.12
C ALA A 113 20.34 6.95 -11.72
N THR A 114 19.24 7.72 -11.59
CA THR A 114 18.53 7.89 -10.32
C THR A 114 17.43 6.86 -10.08
N GLU A 115 17.15 5.98 -11.06
CA GLU A 115 16.19 4.88 -10.88
C GLU A 115 16.57 4.01 -9.70
N TYR A 116 15.57 3.52 -8.95
CA TYR A 116 15.75 2.73 -7.74
C TYR A 116 16.51 3.43 -6.60
N GLY A 117 16.82 4.72 -6.76
CA GLY A 117 17.33 5.56 -5.68
C GLY A 117 16.31 5.73 -4.56
N LEU A 118 16.79 5.75 -3.31
CA LEU A 118 15.94 5.96 -2.14
C LEU A 118 15.78 7.46 -1.87
N ASN A 119 14.55 7.87 -1.54
CA ASN A 119 14.27 9.23 -1.07
C ASN A 119 13.66 9.15 0.33
N LEU A 120 14.01 10.12 1.17
CA LEU A 120 13.52 10.19 2.54
C LEU A 120 12.60 11.40 2.71
N GLU A 121 11.37 11.15 3.17
CA GLU A 121 10.37 12.17 3.42
C GLU A 121 9.96 12.16 4.89
N TYR A 122 10.33 13.21 5.62
CA TYR A 122 9.92 13.36 7.02
C TYR A 122 8.42 13.67 7.12
N LEU A 123 7.78 13.08 8.13
CA LEU A 123 6.39 13.32 8.48
C LEU A 123 6.31 14.32 9.63
N ASP A 124 5.45 15.33 9.47
CA ASP A 124 5.15 16.31 10.51
C ASP A 124 3.88 15.88 11.25
N LYS A 125 3.90 15.95 12.58
CA LYS A 125 2.73 15.68 13.44
C LYS A 125 1.70 16.81 13.43
N ALA A 126 2.00 17.94 12.77
CA ALA A 126 1.03 19.02 12.64
C ALA A 126 -0.29 18.51 12.00
N PRO A 127 -1.46 18.98 12.47
CA PRO A 127 -2.74 18.54 11.93
C PRO A 127 -2.81 18.68 10.41
N ASN A 128 -3.44 17.70 9.75
CA ASN A 128 -3.67 17.67 8.29
C ASN A 128 -2.39 17.69 7.42
N LYS A 129 -1.22 17.31 7.96
CA LYS A 129 -0.01 17.10 7.17
C LYS A 129 0.08 15.67 6.65
N THR A 130 -0.65 15.41 5.56
CA THR A 130 -0.57 14.15 4.82
C THR A 130 0.49 14.23 3.72
N LYS A 131 1.38 13.24 3.65
CA LYS A 131 2.24 13.01 2.48
C LYS A 131 1.55 12.05 1.53
N ILE A 132 1.44 12.44 0.26
CA ILE A 132 0.75 11.67 -0.78
C ILE A 132 1.78 11.23 -1.81
N PHE A 133 1.78 9.95 -2.12
CA PHE A 133 2.64 9.33 -3.12
C PHE A 133 1.78 8.61 -4.17
N SER A 134 2.21 8.67 -5.41
CA SER A 134 1.61 7.88 -6.48
C SER A 134 2.60 7.67 -7.62
N ASN A 135 2.37 6.60 -8.38
CA ASN A 135 3.04 6.44 -9.66
C ASN A 135 2.49 7.44 -10.70
N VAL A 136 3.31 7.74 -11.71
CA VAL A 136 3.01 8.78 -12.71
C VAL A 136 2.06 8.26 -13.80
N GLY A 137 2.22 7.01 -14.23
CA GLY A 137 1.48 6.44 -15.36
C GLY A 137 0.59 5.25 -15.02
N GLY A 138 0.24 4.47 -16.05
CA GLY A 138 -0.57 3.24 -15.92
C GLY A 138 0.22 2.01 -15.49
N ARG A 139 1.51 2.15 -15.18
CA ARG A 139 2.42 1.08 -14.76
C ARG A 139 2.86 1.29 -13.33
N SER A 140 2.82 0.24 -12.53
CA SER A 140 3.03 0.31 -11.08
C SER A 140 4.32 0.99 -10.63
N SER A 141 5.39 0.86 -11.42
CA SER A 141 6.73 1.38 -11.11
C SER A 141 7.11 2.64 -11.88
N GLU A 142 6.18 3.30 -12.58
CA GLU A 142 6.51 4.47 -13.39
C GLU A 142 6.69 5.71 -12.51
N GLY A 143 7.92 6.24 -12.49
CA GLY A 143 8.36 7.37 -11.67
C GLY A 143 8.55 7.03 -10.19
N MET A 144 7.71 6.17 -9.61
CA MET A 144 7.80 5.79 -8.20
C MET A 144 7.42 4.33 -7.98
N MET A 145 8.12 3.67 -7.07
CA MET A 145 7.87 2.27 -6.71
C MET A 145 6.82 2.16 -5.59
N PRO A 146 5.97 1.11 -5.61
CA PRO A 146 4.95 0.88 -4.58
C PRO A 146 5.52 0.22 -3.31
N PHE A 147 6.72 0.62 -2.89
CA PHE A 147 7.38 0.12 -1.69
C PHE A 147 7.76 1.29 -0.78
N PHE A 148 7.39 1.18 0.49
CA PHE A 148 7.57 2.22 1.48
C PHE A 148 8.17 1.62 2.74
N ASP A 149 9.16 2.29 3.27
CA ASP A 149 9.71 1.99 4.58
C ASP A 149 9.31 3.11 5.53
N VAL A 150 8.33 2.79 6.40
CA VAL A 150 7.70 3.70 7.34
C VAL A 150 8.39 3.53 8.68
N THR A 151 9.12 4.53 9.14
CA THR A 151 10.03 4.37 10.28
C THR A 151 9.97 5.54 11.26
N ALA A 152 10.11 5.22 12.54
CA ALA A 152 10.32 6.16 13.63
C ALA A 152 11.17 5.49 14.71
N GLY A 153 12.20 6.19 15.22
CA GLY A 153 13.06 5.66 16.29
C GLY A 153 13.83 4.37 15.93
N GLY A 154 14.14 4.13 14.65
CA GLY A 154 14.89 2.95 14.19
C GLY A 154 14.06 1.66 14.07
N LYS A 155 12.74 1.76 14.24
CA LYS A 155 11.77 0.67 14.11
C LYS A 155 10.67 1.08 13.14
N GLY A 156 9.95 0.13 12.57
CA GLY A 156 9.04 0.50 11.50
C GLY A 156 8.29 -0.64 10.87
N TYR A 157 7.76 -0.33 9.69
CA TYR A 157 7.03 -1.24 8.84
C TYR A 157 7.48 -1.05 7.39
N LEU A 158 7.68 -2.15 6.70
CA LEU A 158 7.75 -2.16 5.24
C LEU A 158 6.33 -2.35 4.71
N VAL A 159 5.87 -1.41 3.89
CA VAL A 159 4.54 -1.42 3.25
C VAL A 159 4.75 -1.58 1.74
N ALA A 160 4.07 -2.53 1.13
CA ALA A 160 4.14 -2.79 -0.30
C ALA A 160 2.73 -2.89 -0.91
N ILE A 161 2.56 -2.28 -2.08
CA ILE A 161 1.31 -2.34 -2.86
C ILE A 161 1.51 -3.26 -4.07
N GLY A 162 0.84 -4.41 -4.06
CA GLY A 162 0.81 -5.38 -5.14
C GLY A 162 -0.24 -5.02 -6.20
N TRP A 163 0.16 -4.17 -7.14
CA TRP A 163 -0.66 -3.76 -8.28
C TRP A 163 0.17 -3.60 -9.53
N SER A 164 -0.42 -3.83 -10.71
CA SER A 164 0.22 -3.57 -12.01
C SER A 164 -0.10 -2.18 -12.56
N GLY A 165 -1.21 -1.59 -12.13
CA GLY A 165 -1.70 -0.30 -12.60
C GLY A 165 -1.33 0.88 -11.69
N SER A 166 -2.14 1.95 -11.78
CA SER A 166 -1.96 3.15 -10.97
C SER A 166 -2.45 3.01 -9.53
N TRP A 167 -1.64 3.49 -8.59
CA TRP A 167 -1.91 3.42 -7.15
C TRP A 167 -1.66 4.78 -6.49
N LYS A 168 -2.26 4.97 -5.30
CA LYS A 168 -2.01 6.11 -4.40
C LYS A 168 -1.73 5.60 -2.99
N ALA A 169 -0.85 6.27 -2.28
CA ALA A 169 -0.55 6.01 -0.88
C ALA A 169 -0.49 7.33 -0.10
N GLU A 170 -1.06 7.35 1.09
CA GLU A 170 -1.15 8.51 1.97
C GLU A 170 -0.57 8.14 3.33
N PHE A 171 0.29 9.01 3.87
CA PHE A 171 0.94 8.81 5.15
C PHE A 171 0.75 10.05 6.02
N THR A 172 0.18 9.85 7.21
CA THR A 172 -0.08 10.92 8.17
C THR A 172 0.49 10.53 9.52
N ALA A 173 1.38 11.36 10.07
CA ALA A 173 1.87 11.15 11.43
C ALA A 173 0.76 11.51 12.43
N CYS A 174 0.50 10.59 13.35
CA CYS A 174 -0.44 10.74 14.46
C CYS A 174 0.32 10.70 15.80
N GLU A 175 -0.39 10.79 16.91
CA GLU A 175 0.20 10.67 18.24
C GLU A 175 0.78 9.26 18.49
N ASP A 176 -0.01 8.23 18.17
CA ASP A 176 0.29 6.82 18.49
C ASP A 176 0.95 6.04 17.34
N GLY A 177 1.29 6.71 16.23
CA GLY A 177 1.87 6.05 15.07
C GLY A 177 1.71 6.81 13.77
N ILE A 178 1.70 6.08 12.66
CA ILE A 178 1.52 6.64 11.32
C ILE A 178 0.30 5.99 10.68
N LEU A 179 -0.69 6.80 10.31
CA LEU A 179 -1.84 6.35 9.53
C LEU A 179 -1.40 6.17 8.07
N VAL A 180 -1.67 4.98 7.53
CA VAL A 180 -1.38 4.64 6.14
C VAL A 180 -2.68 4.34 5.43
N LYS A 181 -2.90 5.01 4.31
CA LYS A 181 -3.99 4.68 3.39
C LYS A 181 -3.44 4.35 2.02
N THR A 182 -3.92 3.27 1.41
CA THR A 182 -3.60 2.93 0.02
C THR A 182 -4.87 2.76 -0.79
N GLY A 183 -4.76 2.96 -2.09
CA GLY A 183 -5.88 2.75 -2.98
C GLY A 183 -5.50 2.84 -4.44
N LEU A 184 -6.51 2.68 -5.29
CA LEU A 184 -6.37 2.78 -6.73
C LEU A 184 -6.61 4.23 -7.18
N LYS A 185 -5.88 4.68 -8.19
CA LYS A 185 -6.12 6.00 -8.82
C LYS A 185 -7.28 5.92 -9.80
N TYR A 186 -8.05 6.99 -9.89
CA TYR A 186 -9.08 7.20 -10.92
C TYR A 186 -10.16 6.10 -10.97
N THR A 187 -10.53 5.54 -9.82
CA THR A 187 -11.62 4.56 -9.75
C THR A 187 -12.96 5.23 -9.98
N GLN A 188 -13.62 4.86 -11.06
CA GLN A 188 -15.01 5.22 -11.36
C GLN A 188 -15.58 4.19 -12.36
N PHE A 189 -16.07 3.08 -11.84
CA PHE A 189 -16.58 1.96 -12.66
C PHE A 189 -17.81 1.33 -12.01
N TYR A 190 -18.49 0.45 -12.73
CA TYR A 190 -19.53 -0.41 -12.21
C TYR A 190 -19.20 -1.87 -12.54
N LEU A 191 -19.85 -2.81 -11.86
CA LEU A 191 -19.76 -4.24 -12.12
C LEU A 191 -21.06 -4.71 -12.75
N LYS A 192 -20.99 -5.45 -13.85
CA LYS A 192 -22.14 -6.16 -14.42
C LYS A 192 -22.56 -7.34 -13.53
N PRO A 193 -23.78 -7.89 -13.70
CA PRO A 193 -24.20 -9.11 -13.03
C PRO A 193 -23.15 -10.22 -13.14
N GLY A 194 -22.76 -10.80 -12.00
CA GLY A 194 -21.78 -11.87 -11.90
C GLY A 194 -20.32 -11.45 -12.04
N GLU A 195 -20.02 -10.17 -12.33
CA GLU A 195 -18.63 -9.72 -12.42
C GLU A 195 -17.96 -9.68 -11.04
N THR A 196 -16.69 -10.07 -11.02
CA THR A 196 -15.82 -9.98 -9.86
C THR A 196 -14.54 -9.25 -10.23
N ILE A 197 -14.13 -8.31 -9.38
CA ILE A 197 -12.80 -7.71 -9.45
C ILE A 197 -12.04 -7.95 -8.14
N ARG A 198 -10.72 -7.79 -8.20
CA ARG A 198 -9.90 -7.64 -7.00
C ARG A 198 -9.25 -6.25 -6.96
N THR A 199 -9.00 -5.75 -5.76
CA THR A 199 -8.24 -4.51 -5.55
C THR A 199 -6.73 -4.76 -5.63
N SER A 200 -5.92 -3.75 -5.31
CA SER A 200 -4.50 -4.01 -5.06
C SER A 200 -4.35 -4.90 -3.82
N SER A 201 -3.27 -5.68 -3.77
CA SER A 201 -2.88 -6.33 -2.52
C SER A 201 -2.00 -5.39 -1.70
N VAL A 202 -2.12 -5.47 -0.38
CA VAL A 202 -1.34 -4.66 0.55
C VAL A 202 -0.60 -5.59 1.48
N LEU A 203 0.72 -5.49 1.49
CA LEU A 203 1.60 -6.26 2.36
C LEU A 203 2.26 -5.31 3.36
N ILE A 204 2.15 -5.63 4.64
CA ILE A 204 2.77 -4.88 5.73
C ILE A 204 3.62 -5.85 6.54
N MET A 205 4.91 -5.56 6.67
CA MET A 205 5.86 -6.34 7.45
C MET A 205 6.48 -5.45 8.54
N LYS A 206 6.24 -5.77 9.80
CA LYS A 206 6.83 -5.04 10.92
C LYS A 206 8.30 -5.41 11.06
N TYR A 207 9.13 -4.45 11.49
CA TYR A 207 10.52 -4.70 11.85
C TYR A 207 10.92 -3.91 13.09
N GLU A 208 11.80 -4.52 13.89
CA GLU A 208 12.36 -3.93 15.11
C GLU A 208 13.86 -3.57 14.97
N ASN A 209 14.52 -4.09 13.93
CA ASN A 209 15.93 -3.85 13.63
C ASN A 209 16.08 -3.24 12.23
N GLU A 210 16.52 -1.98 12.18
CA GLU A 210 16.71 -1.23 10.94
C GLU A 210 17.74 -1.87 9.99
N GLU A 211 18.75 -2.55 10.50
CA GLU A 211 19.83 -3.15 9.70
C GLU A 211 19.38 -4.44 8.99
N GLU A 212 18.41 -5.15 9.57
CA GLU A 212 17.94 -6.43 9.04
C GLU A 212 16.68 -6.34 8.18
N LYS A 213 15.93 -5.23 8.27
CA LYS A 213 14.58 -5.09 7.66
C LYS A 213 14.52 -5.51 6.20
N TYR A 214 15.48 -5.08 5.37
CA TYR A 214 15.48 -5.41 3.95
C TYR A 214 15.86 -6.87 3.68
N ASN A 215 16.71 -7.47 4.51
CA ASN A 215 17.06 -8.88 4.37
C ASN A 215 15.89 -9.77 4.78
N GLN A 216 15.18 -9.41 5.85
CA GLN A 216 13.93 -10.07 6.24
C GLN A 216 12.88 -9.96 5.12
N PHE A 217 12.69 -8.76 4.56
CA PHE A 217 11.74 -8.54 3.47
C PHE A 217 12.09 -9.34 2.21
N ARG A 218 13.35 -9.35 1.80
CA ARG A 218 13.81 -10.16 0.65
C ARG A 218 13.54 -11.65 0.87
N ARG A 219 13.72 -12.17 2.09
CA ARG A 219 13.38 -13.55 2.43
C ARG A 219 11.88 -13.81 2.32
N LEU A 220 11.04 -12.92 2.86
CA LEU A 220 9.58 -12.99 2.74
C LEU A 220 9.15 -13.07 1.26
N ILE A 221 9.61 -12.13 0.43
CA ILE A 221 9.31 -12.08 -1.01
C ILE A 221 9.78 -13.34 -1.72
N ARG A 222 11.00 -13.82 -1.41
CA ARG A 222 11.54 -15.05 -2.00
C ARG A 222 10.73 -16.29 -1.63
N THR A 223 10.35 -16.43 -0.37
CA THR A 223 9.68 -17.64 0.14
C THR A 223 8.22 -17.73 -0.32
N HIS A 224 7.52 -16.60 -0.43
CA HIS A 224 6.06 -16.60 -0.61
C HIS A 224 5.55 -15.96 -1.90
N PHE A 225 6.32 -15.08 -2.54
CA PHE A 225 5.86 -14.29 -3.70
C PHE A 225 6.62 -14.62 -4.99
N SER A 226 7.76 -15.30 -4.89
CA SER A 226 8.49 -15.76 -6.07
C SER A 226 7.79 -16.98 -6.67
N HIS A 227 7.77 -17.04 -8.01
CA HIS A 227 7.29 -18.22 -8.72
C HIS A 227 8.09 -19.44 -8.25
N LYS A 228 7.41 -20.48 -7.74
CA LYS A 228 8.07 -21.77 -7.51
C LYS A 228 8.42 -22.34 -8.86
N LYS A 229 9.69 -22.73 -9.07
CA LYS A 229 10.05 -23.54 -10.24
C LYS A 229 9.17 -24.79 -10.20
N TYR A 230 8.46 -25.08 -11.29
CA TYR A 230 7.91 -26.42 -11.52
C TYR A 230 9.09 -27.39 -11.53
N THR A 231 9.37 -28.06 -10.43
CA THR A 231 10.25 -29.22 -10.42
C THR A 231 9.41 -30.40 -10.89
N GLU A 232 9.72 -30.80 -12.13
CA GLU A 232 9.49 -32.05 -12.86
C GLU A 232 8.43 -33.04 -12.35
N ARG A 233 7.57 -33.43 -13.30
CA ARG A 233 6.67 -34.58 -13.25
C ARG A 233 7.46 -35.82 -12.84
N GLU A 234 6.89 -36.56 -11.90
CA GLU A 234 7.24 -37.95 -11.58
C GLU A 234 7.36 -38.76 -12.88
N GLY A 235 8.49 -39.45 -13.02
CA GLY A 235 8.69 -40.53 -13.99
C GLY A 235 8.53 -41.88 -13.31
#